data_AF-A0A6G5A577-F1
#
_entry.id   AF-A0A6G5A577-F1
#
_cell.length_a   1.000
_cell.length_b   1.000
_cell.length_c   1.000
_cell.angle_alpha   90.00
_cell.angle_beta   90.00
_cell.angle_gamma   90.00
#
_symmetry.space_group_name_H-M   'P 1'
#
loop_
_entity.id
_entity.type
_entity.pdbx_description
1 polymer ?
#
loop_
_entity_poly.entity_id
_entity_poly.type
_entity_poly.pdbx_seq_one_letter_code
_entity_poly.pdbx_strand_id
1 'polypeptide(L)'
;MWLLSRLLFTATVVLTEWHAVNGYVSIAEVSLQNGECDFNGTKVAPGHPLSLEEPCEMWTCSRNDGQTGHLSIEGCGAVGAGAGCRKVKGTGVYPGCCENVICD
;
A
#
# COMPACT_ATOMS: atom_id res chain seq x y z
N MET A 1 -4.17 -11.83 41.08
CA MET A 1 -2.97 -12.17 40.30
C MET A 1 -3.25 -12.72 38.88
N TRP A 2 -4.35 -13.44 38.64
CA TRP A 2 -4.59 -14.14 37.36
C TRP A 2 -5.19 -13.27 36.23
N LEU A 3 -5.98 -12.25 36.56
CA LEU A 3 -6.64 -11.37 35.58
C LEU A 3 -5.65 -10.44 34.85
N LEU A 4 -4.70 -9.84 35.58
CA LEU A 4 -3.63 -9.01 35.01
C LEU A 4 -2.71 -9.80 34.09
N SER A 5 -2.40 -11.05 34.44
CA SER A 5 -1.58 -11.94 33.60
C SER A 5 -2.29 -12.25 32.28
N ARG A 6 -3.59 -12.57 32.29
CA ARG A 6 -4.35 -12.80 31.05
C ARG A 6 -4.46 -11.57 30.15
N LEU A 7 -4.63 -10.38 30.73
CA LEU A 7 -4.67 -9.10 29.99
C LEU A 7 -3.33 -8.81 29.29
N LEU A 8 -2.21 -9.08 29.98
CA LEU A 8 -0.87 -8.92 29.42
C LEU A 8 -0.62 -9.89 28.26
N PHE A 9 -1.02 -11.17 28.41
CA PHE A 9 -0.90 -12.17 27.33
C PHE A 9 -1.73 -11.80 26.10
N THR A 10 -2.96 -11.28 26.28
CA THR A 10 -3.77 -10.82 25.14
C THR A 10 -3.18 -9.60 24.44
N ALA A 11 -2.60 -8.66 25.19
CA ALA A 11 -1.98 -7.47 24.60
C ALA A 11 -0.72 -7.81 23.78
N THR A 12 0.09 -8.77 24.22
CA THR A 12 1.28 -9.20 23.48
C THR A 12 0.94 -9.89 22.16
N VAL A 13 -0.11 -10.72 22.11
CA VAL A 13 -0.53 -11.42 20.88
C VAL A 13 -1.03 -10.44 19.81
N VAL A 14 -1.74 -9.38 20.21
CA VAL A 14 -2.24 -8.37 19.26
C VAL A 14 -1.12 -7.53 18.64
N LEU A 15 -0.02 -7.29 19.37
CA LEU A 15 1.11 -6.50 18.87
C LEU A 15 2.04 -7.29 17.95
N THR A 16 2.08 -8.63 18.07
CA THR A 16 2.95 -9.48 17.23
C THR A 16 2.36 -9.81 15.85
N GLU A 17 1.06 -9.61 15.68
CA GLU A 17 0.32 -9.93 14.44
C GLU A 17 0.21 -8.73 13.48
N TRP A 18 1.07 -7.71 13.64
CA TRP A 18 1.21 -6.65 12.64
C TRP A 18 2.00 -7.18 11.44
N HIS A 19 1.38 -8.10 10.72
CA HIS A 19 1.87 -8.52 9.42
C HIS A 19 1.72 -7.30 8.52
N ALA A 20 2.84 -6.65 8.19
CA ALA A 20 2.88 -5.71 7.08
C ALA A 20 2.36 -6.47 5.86
N VAL A 21 1.14 -6.16 5.43
CA VAL A 21 0.54 -6.82 4.27
C VAL A 21 1.35 -6.38 3.07
N ASN A 22 2.24 -7.25 2.57
CA ASN A 22 2.80 -7.07 1.24
C ASN A 22 1.66 -7.37 0.26
N GLY A 23 0.97 -6.32 -0.17
CA GLY A 23 0.01 -6.37 -1.28
C GLY A 23 -1.37 -5.97 -0.83
N TYR A 24 -1.77 -4.76 -1.21
CA TYR A 24 -3.15 -4.30 -1.05
C TYR A 24 -3.56 -3.51 -2.28
N VAL A 25 -4.85 -3.54 -2.54
CA VAL A 25 -5.52 -2.58 -3.39
C VAL A 25 -6.57 -1.91 -2.51
N SER A 26 -6.57 -0.59 -2.49
CA SER A 26 -7.65 0.18 -1.86
C SER A 26 -8.28 1.11 -2.87
N ILE A 27 -9.58 1.34 -2.73
CA ILE A 27 -10.34 2.25 -3.59
C ILE A 27 -10.93 3.31 -2.68
N ALA A 28 -10.68 4.57 -2.99
CA ALA A 28 -11.25 5.72 -2.32
C ALA A 28 -12.12 6.52 -3.28
N GLU A 29 -13.29 6.96 -2.85
CA GLU A 29 -14.02 8.03 -3.53
C GLU A 29 -13.40 9.36 -3.11
N VAL A 30 -13.08 10.21 -4.09
CA VAL A 30 -12.34 11.45 -3.91
C VAL A 30 -13.00 12.58 -4.67
N SER A 31 -12.83 13.81 -4.19
CA SER A 31 -13.32 14.99 -4.89
C SER A 31 -12.47 15.26 -6.13
N LEU A 32 -13.12 15.73 -7.20
CA LEU A 32 -12.40 16.25 -8.36
C LEU A 32 -12.11 17.74 -8.18
N GLN A 33 -10.84 18.12 -8.30
CA GLN A 33 -10.45 19.52 -8.46
C GLN A 33 -9.84 19.72 -9.84
N ASN A 34 -10.42 20.61 -10.64
CA ASN A 34 -10.00 20.85 -12.02
C ASN A 34 -9.94 19.56 -12.88
N GLY A 35 -10.78 18.57 -12.55
CA GLY A 35 -10.83 17.28 -13.24
C GLY A 35 -9.76 16.27 -12.81
N GLU A 36 -8.99 16.56 -11.75
CA GLU A 36 -8.01 15.66 -11.14
C GLU A 36 -8.54 15.14 -9.80
N CYS A 37 -8.20 13.90 -9.45
CA CYS A 37 -8.49 13.37 -8.13
C CYS A 37 -7.63 14.12 -7.09
N ASP A 38 -8.26 14.70 -6.07
CA ASP A 38 -7.54 15.26 -4.91
C ASP A 38 -7.63 14.28 -3.75
N PHE A 39 -6.48 13.72 -3.36
CA PHE A 39 -6.35 12.85 -2.20
C PHE A 39 -5.25 13.37 -1.30
N ASN A 40 -5.61 13.78 -0.08
CA ASN A 40 -4.70 14.38 0.90
C ASN A 40 -3.87 15.56 0.34
N GLY A 41 -4.46 16.38 -0.54
CA GLY A 41 -3.80 17.52 -1.18
C GLY A 41 -2.90 17.15 -2.37
N THR A 42 -2.82 15.86 -2.70
CA THR A 42 -2.08 15.38 -3.88
C THR A 42 -3.04 15.22 -5.05
N LYS A 43 -2.69 15.83 -6.18
CA LYS A 43 -3.49 15.78 -7.41
C LYS A 43 -3.02 14.64 -8.29
N VAL A 44 -3.96 13.78 -8.69
CA VAL A 44 -3.71 12.67 -9.61
C VAL A 44 -4.58 12.84 -10.85
N ALA A 45 -3.92 13.02 -11.99
CA ALA A 45 -4.59 13.20 -13.27
C ALA A 45 -5.16 11.86 -13.78
N PRO A 46 -6.39 11.84 -14.30
CA PRO A 46 -6.93 10.64 -14.93
C PRO A 46 -6.05 10.12 -16.06
N GLY A 47 -5.87 8.80 -16.13
CA GLY A 47 -5.05 8.14 -17.14
C GLY A 47 -3.54 8.30 -16.96
N HIS A 48 -3.08 9.03 -15.93
CA HIS A 48 -1.67 9.21 -15.61
C HIS A 48 -1.42 8.76 -14.18
N PRO A 49 -1.10 7.46 -13.96
CA PRO A 49 -0.84 6.95 -12.62
C PRO A 49 0.32 7.68 -11.94
N LEU A 50 0.18 7.93 -10.65
CA LEU A 50 1.24 8.50 -9.82
C LEU A 50 1.94 7.39 -9.05
N SER A 51 3.22 7.16 -9.32
CA SER A 51 4.07 6.23 -8.56
C SER A 51 4.76 6.96 -7.41
N LEU A 52 4.69 6.38 -6.21
CA LEU A 52 5.30 6.89 -4.99
C LEU A 52 6.40 5.94 -4.51
N GLU A 53 7.38 6.49 -3.78
CA GLU A 53 8.44 5.71 -3.13
C GLU A 53 8.07 5.35 -1.68
N GLU A 54 7.48 6.28 -0.92
CA GLU A 54 7.02 6.07 0.45
C GLU A 54 5.66 6.78 0.69
N PRO A 55 4.59 6.03 1.02
CA PRO A 55 4.50 4.57 0.91
C PRO A 55 4.72 4.10 -0.54
N CYS A 56 5.30 2.92 -0.72
CA CYS A 56 5.61 2.37 -2.05
C CYS A 56 4.33 1.91 -2.76
N GLU A 57 3.67 2.85 -3.43
CA GLU A 57 2.33 2.71 -4.01
C GLU A 57 2.27 3.27 -5.44
N MET A 58 1.25 2.83 -6.18
CA MET A 58 0.80 3.47 -7.41
C MET A 58 -0.66 3.89 -7.29
N TRP A 59 -0.94 5.14 -7.64
CA TRP A 59 -2.28 5.74 -7.55
C TRP A 59 -2.84 6.00 -8.93
N THR A 60 -4.05 5.50 -9.20
CA THR A 60 -4.75 5.68 -10.47
C THR A 60 -6.08 6.37 -10.25
N CYS A 61 -6.29 7.50 -10.92
CA CYS A 61 -7.54 8.26 -10.87
C CYS A 61 -8.47 7.89 -12.02
N SER A 62 -9.74 7.65 -11.73
CA SER A 62 -10.85 7.58 -12.69
C SER A 62 -11.97 8.56 -12.30
N ARG A 63 -12.66 9.14 -13.29
CA ARG A 63 -13.77 10.08 -13.06
C ARG A 63 -15.10 9.32 -13.06
N ASN A 64 -16.03 9.70 -12.17
CA ASN A 64 -17.39 9.17 -12.15
C ASN A 64 -18.39 10.15 -12.77
N ASP A 65 -18.82 11.16 -12.01
CA ASP A 65 -20.00 11.99 -12.29
C ASP A 65 -19.69 13.50 -12.41
N GLY A 66 -18.44 13.83 -12.76
CA GLY A 66 -17.99 15.21 -12.98
C GLY A 66 -17.67 16.00 -11.71
N GLN A 67 -18.13 15.56 -10.53
CA GLN A 67 -17.74 16.12 -9.24
C GLN A 67 -16.93 15.14 -8.38
N THR A 68 -17.16 13.83 -8.53
CA THR A 68 -16.43 12.78 -7.83
C THR A 68 -15.58 11.92 -8.77
N GLY A 69 -14.53 11.33 -8.20
CA GLY A 69 -13.69 10.33 -8.87
C GLY A 69 -13.40 9.15 -7.93
N HIS A 70 -12.86 8.09 -8.50
CA HIS A 70 -12.30 6.97 -7.76
C HIS A 70 -10.78 6.99 -7.87
N LEU A 71 -10.10 6.87 -6.73
CA LEU A 71 -8.67 6.66 -6.65
C LEU A 71 -8.40 5.20 -6.28
N SER A 72 -7.78 4.45 -7.19
CA SER A 72 -7.23 3.12 -6.90
C SER A 72 -5.81 3.29 -6.39
N ILE A 73 -5.50 2.72 -5.24
CA ILE A 73 -4.17 2.73 -4.61
C ILE A 73 -3.67 1.30 -4.55
N GLU A 74 -2.55 1.03 -5.19
CA GLU A 74 -1.94 -0.29 -5.29
C GLU A 74 -0.60 -0.32 -4.57
N GLY A 75 -0.46 -1.18 -3.55
CA GLY A 75 0.80 -1.43 -2.87
C GLY A 75 1.58 -2.60 -3.50
N CYS A 76 2.84 -2.79 -3.09
CA CYS A 76 3.66 -3.91 -3.54
C CYS A 76 3.07 -5.27 -3.17
N GLY A 77 2.95 -6.20 -4.12
CA GLY A 77 2.50 -7.57 -3.85
C GLY A 77 3.45 -8.38 -2.96
N ALA A 78 2.92 -9.40 -2.28
CA ALA A 78 3.72 -10.37 -1.53
C ALA A 78 4.47 -11.30 -2.48
N VAL A 79 5.78 -11.39 -2.27
CA VAL A 79 6.64 -12.35 -2.95
C VAL A 79 7.25 -13.32 -1.94
N GLY A 80 7.34 -14.59 -2.33
CA GLY A 80 8.03 -15.63 -1.59
C GLY A 80 9.40 -15.92 -2.22
N ALA A 81 10.45 -15.91 -1.41
CA ALA A 81 11.74 -16.43 -1.87
C ALA A 81 11.72 -17.96 -1.74
N GLY A 82 11.85 -18.66 -2.87
CA GLY A 82 12.01 -20.11 -2.91
C GLY A 82 13.37 -20.57 -2.34
N ALA A 83 13.61 -21.89 -2.34
CA ALA A 83 14.89 -22.44 -1.89
C ALA A 83 16.06 -21.88 -2.71
N GLY A 84 17.12 -21.42 -2.04
CA GLY A 84 18.30 -20.81 -2.69
C GLY A 84 18.11 -19.35 -3.13
N CYS A 85 16.97 -18.73 -2.81
CA CYS A 85 16.71 -17.34 -3.15
C CYS A 85 16.54 -16.49 -1.88
N ARG A 86 16.68 -15.17 -2.03
CA ARG A 86 16.43 -14.18 -0.98
C ARG A 86 15.59 -13.02 -1.48
N LYS A 87 14.84 -12.42 -0.56
CA LYS A 87 14.09 -11.17 -0.83
C LYS A 87 14.99 -9.96 -0.59
N VAL A 88 14.91 -8.99 -1.48
CA VAL A 88 15.70 -7.75 -1.43
C VAL A 88 14.77 -6.58 -1.69
N LYS A 89 14.79 -5.58 -0.79
CA LYS A 89 14.03 -4.34 -0.98
C LYS A 89 14.62 -3.58 -2.18
N GLY A 90 13.77 -3.22 -3.13
CA GLY A 90 14.17 -2.35 -4.24
C GLY A 90 14.25 -0.87 -3.83
N THR A 91 14.49 0.02 -4.79
CA THR A 91 14.72 1.46 -4.59
C THR A 91 13.99 2.29 -5.64
N GLY A 92 13.69 3.56 -5.32
CA GLY A 92 12.99 4.48 -6.23
C GLY A 92 11.46 4.37 -6.08
N VAL A 93 10.70 4.85 -7.07
CA VAL A 93 9.23 4.83 -7.01
C VAL A 93 8.66 3.47 -7.39
N TYR A 94 7.40 3.19 -7.05
CA TYR A 94 6.68 1.99 -7.46
C TYR A 94 6.77 1.74 -8.98
N PRO A 95 7.00 0.49 -9.44
CA PRO A 95 7.20 -0.73 -8.64
C PRO A 95 8.66 -0.97 -8.21
N GLY A 96 9.56 -0.03 -8.49
CA GLY A 96 10.99 -0.15 -8.20
C GLY A 96 11.33 -0.31 -6.71
N CYS A 97 10.58 0.34 -5.81
CA CYS A 97 10.71 0.15 -4.36
C CYS A 97 10.16 -1.18 -3.81
N CYS A 98 9.56 -2.04 -4.63
CA CYS A 98 9.00 -3.32 -4.16
C CYS A 98 10.07 -4.37 -3.82
N GLU A 99 9.68 -5.41 -3.09
CA GLU A 99 10.56 -6.56 -2.83
C GLU A 99 10.85 -7.32 -4.14
N ASN A 100 12.13 -7.60 -4.38
CA ASN A 100 12.61 -8.43 -5.48
C ASN A 100 13.11 -9.76 -4.94
N VAL A 101 13.01 -10.83 -5.73
CA VAL A 101 13.59 -12.13 -5.40
C VAL A 101 14.85 -12.33 -6.24
N ILE A 102 15.98 -12.53 -5.58
CA ILE A 102 17.27 -12.83 -6.21
C ILE A 102 17.64 -14.26 -5.84
N CYS A 103 18.04 -15.06 -6.83
CA CYS A 103 18.52 -16.43 -6.66
C CYS A 103 19.96 -16.50 -7.18
N ASP A 104 20.81 -17.25 -6.48
CA ASP A 104 22.21 -17.48 -6.85
C ASP A 104 22.37 -18.78 -7.68
#